data_AF-A0A0R4J3Y3-F1
#
_entry.id   AF-A0A0R4J3Y3-F1
#
_cell.length_a   1.000
_cell.length_b   1.000
_cell.length_c   1.000
_cell.angle_alpha   90.00
_cell.angle_beta   90.00
_cell.angle_gamma   90.00
#
_symmetry.space_group_name_H-M   'P 1'
#
loop_
_entity.id
_entity.type
_entity.pdbx_description
1 polymer ?
#
loop_
_entity_poly.entity_id
_entity_poly.type
_entity_poly.pdbx_seq_one_letter_code
_entity_poly.pdbx_strand_id
1 'polypeptide(L)'
;MSSFKTWFNLFTIFYVLAATPIFSLTDSSNQLSTNFLEIAKKPEVFDWMVKIRRKIHENPELGYEEFETSKLIREELDKLGIPYKYPVAVTGVIGFIGTGKSPFVALRADMDALPVQEMVEWEHKSKVPGKMHACGHDAHVTMLLGAANILKQHEKEIQGTVVLVFQPAEEGGGGAKKILDAGALENVTAIFGLHVVPLIPVGTAASRSGPLTAGSGFFEAKISGKGGHAAIPQLSIDPILAASNVIISLQHLVSREADPLDPRVVTVSKIQGGDAFNVIPDYATIGGTYRGFTNKSMDQLKLRIKQVIIGQAAVQRCNATVNFFENVGPANPPTVNNGDLHKHFQNVAENVLGVNNVNLNMPPFMVAEDFAFYQEVIPGYFFTLGMKYASPNEPFQSLHSPYLRINEDGLPYGAALHASLATSYLIKLQQ
;
A
#
# COMPACT_ATOMS: atom_id res chain seq x y z
N MET A 1 63.88 70.04 34.19
CA MET A 1 64.51 68.79 34.64
C MET A 1 63.47 67.68 34.53
N SER A 2 63.84 66.56 33.93
CA SER A 2 63.00 65.42 33.50
C SER A 2 62.20 65.64 32.21
N SER A 3 62.35 64.67 31.31
CA SER A 3 62.19 64.74 29.86
C SER A 3 60.86 64.18 29.38
N PHE A 4 60.35 64.80 28.32
CA PHE A 4 59.20 64.40 27.53
C PHE A 4 59.45 63.15 26.67
N LYS A 5 58.38 62.36 26.51
CA LYS A 5 57.97 61.54 25.35
C LYS A 5 58.95 60.53 24.75
N THR A 6 58.59 59.25 24.87
CA THR A 6 58.80 58.26 23.80
C THR A 6 57.72 57.18 23.82
N TRP A 7 57.51 56.61 22.64
CA TRP A 7 56.30 56.05 22.06
C TRP A 7 55.91 54.64 22.53
N PHE A 8 54.61 54.37 22.43
CA PHE A 8 53.93 53.08 22.50
C PHE A 8 54.50 52.09 21.48
N ASN A 9 54.98 50.92 21.93
CA ASN A 9 55.25 49.76 21.08
C ASN A 9 54.21 48.68 21.37
N LEU A 10 53.35 48.44 20.39
CA LEU A 10 52.33 47.40 20.36
C LEU A 10 52.87 46.24 19.50
N PHE A 11 53.25 45.13 20.10
CA PHE A 11 53.51 43.88 19.37
C PHE A 11 52.73 42.74 20.01
N THR A 12 51.55 42.51 19.45
CA THR A 12 50.67 41.36 19.71
C THR A 12 51.24 40.14 18.99
N ILE A 13 51.69 39.15 19.74
CA ILE A 13 52.22 37.88 19.23
C ILE A 13 51.04 36.96 18.90
N PHE A 14 50.91 36.60 17.62
CA PHE A 14 49.93 35.65 17.10
C PHE A 14 50.24 34.22 17.57
N TYR A 15 49.35 33.63 18.37
CA TYR A 15 49.32 32.18 18.62
C TYR A 15 48.65 31.48 17.42
N VAL A 16 49.43 30.76 16.65
CA VAL A 16 48.95 29.86 15.58
C VAL A 16 48.43 28.59 16.25
N LEU A 17 47.12 28.54 16.53
CA LEU A 17 46.41 27.30 16.79
C LEU A 17 46.08 26.66 15.44
N ALA A 18 46.77 25.57 15.12
CA ALA A 18 46.46 24.70 14.00
C ALA A 18 45.10 24.03 14.24
N ALA A 19 44.03 24.65 13.75
CA ALA A 19 42.74 24.01 13.60
C ALA A 19 42.84 22.98 12.46
N THR A 20 43.05 21.72 12.80
CA THR A 20 42.79 20.61 11.88
C THR A 20 41.30 20.64 11.51
N PRO A 21 40.94 20.60 10.22
CA PRO A 21 39.55 20.62 9.81
C PRO A 21 38.92 19.29 10.25
N ILE A 22 38.02 19.37 11.23
CA ILE A 22 37.02 18.33 11.44
C ILE A 22 36.15 18.39 10.18
N PHE A 23 36.36 17.44 9.26
CA PHE A 23 35.40 17.17 8.20
C PHE A 23 34.07 16.84 8.89
N SER A 24 33.15 17.81 8.92
CA SER A 24 31.78 17.56 9.34
C SER A 24 31.12 16.69 8.27
N LEU A 25 31.01 15.39 8.56
CA LEU A 25 30.29 14.40 7.74
C LEU A 25 28.75 14.60 7.76
N THR A 26 28.25 15.79 8.11
CA THR A 26 26.82 16.04 8.34
C THR A 26 26.05 16.63 7.15
N ASP A 27 26.66 16.86 5.98
CA ASP A 27 25.95 17.50 4.85
C ASP A 27 25.81 16.68 3.55
N SER A 28 26.49 15.54 3.41
CA SER A 28 26.41 14.77 2.14
C SER A 28 25.06 14.06 1.95
N SER A 29 24.46 13.52 3.02
CA SER A 29 23.17 12.81 2.93
C SER A 29 22.01 13.76 2.60
N ASN A 30 22.01 14.97 3.17
CA ASN A 30 20.97 15.99 2.93
C ASN A 30 21.01 16.53 1.50
N GLN A 31 22.21 16.68 0.92
CA GLN A 31 22.35 17.11 -0.48
C GLN A 31 21.87 16.03 -1.47
N LEU A 32 22.08 14.74 -1.15
CA LEU A 32 21.71 13.66 -2.06
C LEU A 32 20.19 13.58 -2.29
N SER A 33 19.39 13.58 -1.22
CA SER A 33 17.93 13.43 -1.31
C SER A 33 17.26 14.59 -2.04
N THR A 34 17.73 15.81 -1.80
CA THR A 34 17.16 17.02 -2.42
C THR A 34 17.37 17.03 -3.93
N ASN A 35 18.48 16.46 -4.40
CA ASN A 35 18.82 16.37 -5.82
C ASN A 35 17.94 15.35 -6.58
N PHE A 36 17.42 14.32 -5.91
CA PHE A 36 16.62 13.28 -6.59
C PHE A 36 15.31 13.79 -7.16
N LEU A 37 14.65 14.75 -6.50
CA LEU A 37 13.46 15.37 -7.06
C LEU A 37 13.77 16.19 -8.31
N GLU A 38 14.88 16.94 -8.31
CA GLU A 38 15.31 17.70 -9.48
C GLU A 38 15.67 16.78 -10.65
N ILE A 39 16.33 15.64 -10.39
CA ILE A 39 16.60 14.62 -11.41
C ILE A 39 15.30 14.04 -11.97
N ALA A 40 14.34 13.70 -11.10
CA ALA A 40 13.07 13.12 -11.51
C ALA A 40 12.21 14.09 -12.33
N LYS A 41 12.39 15.40 -12.12
CA LYS A 41 11.69 16.49 -12.84
C LYS A 41 12.37 16.88 -14.15
N LYS A 42 13.58 16.40 -14.45
CA LYS A 42 14.21 16.70 -15.74
C LYS A 42 13.30 16.25 -16.89
N PRO A 43 13.10 17.07 -17.94
CA PRO A 43 12.16 16.76 -19.01
C PRO A 43 12.32 15.36 -19.60
N GLU A 44 13.56 14.91 -19.82
CA GLU A 44 13.84 13.59 -20.38
C GLU A 44 13.43 12.42 -19.47
N VAL A 45 13.52 12.60 -18.15
CA VAL A 45 13.11 11.57 -17.17
C VAL A 45 11.60 11.60 -17.00
N PHE A 46 11.01 12.79 -16.92
CA PHE A 46 9.57 12.99 -16.82
C PHE A 46 8.83 12.41 -18.03
N ASP A 47 9.24 12.78 -19.25
CA ASP A 47 8.61 12.33 -20.49
C ASP A 47 8.73 10.80 -20.67
N TRP A 48 9.87 10.21 -20.25
CA TRP A 48 10.06 8.77 -20.23
C TRP A 48 9.11 8.07 -19.25
N MET A 49 8.98 8.59 -18.03
CA MET A 49 8.02 8.07 -17.04
C MET A 49 6.58 8.16 -17.57
N VAL A 50 6.19 9.32 -18.13
CA VAL A 50 4.86 9.53 -18.73
C VAL A 50 4.59 8.50 -19.83
N LYS A 51 5.57 8.26 -20.71
CA LYS A 51 5.45 7.27 -21.78
C LYS A 51 5.26 5.85 -21.24
N ILE A 52 5.98 5.47 -20.20
CA ILE A 52 5.82 4.16 -19.54
C ILE A 52 4.42 4.04 -18.95
N ARG A 53 4.01 5.00 -18.13
CA ARG A 53 2.69 4.99 -17.47
C ARG A 53 1.57 4.83 -18.49
N ARG A 54 1.59 5.65 -19.54
CA ARG A 54 0.58 5.57 -20.62
C ARG A 54 0.57 4.21 -21.29
N LYS A 55 1.73 3.61 -21.59
CA LYS A 55 1.79 2.27 -22.21
C LYS A 55 1.20 1.18 -21.30
N ILE A 56 1.43 1.27 -19.98
CA ILE A 56 0.81 0.36 -19.00
C ILE A 56 -0.71 0.63 -18.94
N HIS A 57 -1.11 1.89 -18.81
CA HIS A 57 -2.51 2.30 -18.73
C HIS A 57 -3.37 1.85 -19.91
N GLU A 58 -2.83 1.94 -21.12
CA GLU A 58 -3.50 1.51 -22.35
C GLU A 58 -3.69 -0.02 -22.44
N ASN A 59 -2.90 -0.81 -21.69
CA ASN A 59 -2.91 -2.27 -21.76
C ASN A 59 -3.09 -2.91 -20.36
N PRO A 60 -4.20 -2.63 -19.65
CA PRO A 60 -4.39 -3.08 -18.29
C PRO A 60 -4.61 -4.60 -18.20
N GLU A 61 -3.94 -5.22 -17.25
CA GLU A 61 -3.98 -6.66 -16.99
C GLU A 61 -4.44 -6.93 -15.55
N LEU A 62 -5.29 -7.95 -15.35
CA LEU A 62 -5.80 -8.29 -14.01
C LEU A 62 -4.75 -9.07 -13.21
N GLY A 63 -5.03 -9.29 -11.93
CA GLY A 63 -4.16 -10.06 -11.04
C GLY A 63 -3.73 -11.41 -11.61
N TYR A 64 -2.43 -11.64 -11.64
CA TYR A 64 -1.73 -12.81 -12.21
C TYR A 64 -1.79 -12.93 -13.75
N GLU A 65 -2.35 -11.94 -14.44
CA GLU A 65 -2.37 -11.84 -15.90
C GLU A 65 -1.40 -10.77 -16.44
N GLU A 66 -0.59 -10.13 -15.58
CA GLU A 66 0.26 -8.96 -15.86
C GLU A 66 1.52 -9.29 -16.70
N PHE A 67 1.37 -10.09 -17.75
CA PHE A 67 2.48 -10.58 -18.57
C PHE A 67 3.13 -9.48 -19.42
N GLU A 68 2.33 -8.62 -20.06
CA GLU A 68 2.85 -7.53 -20.88
C GLU A 68 3.41 -6.39 -20.02
N THR A 69 2.78 -6.11 -18.87
CA THR A 69 3.30 -5.16 -17.87
C THR A 69 4.63 -5.64 -17.30
N SER A 70 4.71 -6.91 -16.90
CA SER A 70 5.95 -7.56 -16.43
C SER A 70 7.05 -7.53 -17.48
N LYS A 71 6.71 -7.82 -18.74
CA LYS A 71 7.64 -7.73 -19.87
C LYS A 71 8.16 -6.32 -20.08
N LEU A 72 7.29 -5.31 -20.04
CA LEU A 72 7.67 -3.90 -20.14
C LEU A 72 8.65 -3.53 -19.03
N ILE A 73 8.36 -3.89 -17.78
CA ILE A 73 9.24 -3.63 -16.63
C ILE A 73 10.63 -4.24 -16.89
N ARG A 74 10.69 -5.51 -17.31
CA ARG A 74 11.96 -6.18 -17.63
C ARG A 74 12.73 -5.49 -18.76
N GLU A 75 12.05 -5.08 -19.83
CA GLU A 75 12.67 -4.32 -20.92
C GLU A 75 13.27 -2.99 -20.44
N GLU A 76 12.60 -2.28 -19.53
CA GLU A 76 13.13 -1.04 -18.94
C GLU A 76 14.30 -1.31 -17.96
N LEU A 77 14.21 -2.37 -17.15
CA LEU A 77 15.33 -2.78 -16.28
C LEU A 77 16.56 -3.20 -17.09
N ASP A 78 16.37 -3.91 -18.22
CA ASP A 78 17.45 -4.28 -19.14
C ASP A 78 18.12 -3.03 -19.74
N LYS A 79 17.34 -2.02 -20.16
CA LYS A 79 17.88 -0.74 -20.66
C LYS A 79 18.67 0.02 -19.60
N LEU A 80 18.27 -0.07 -18.33
CA LEU A 80 18.98 0.54 -17.21
C LEU A 80 20.17 -0.31 -16.72
N GLY A 81 20.34 -1.54 -17.22
CA GLY A 81 21.38 -2.46 -16.77
C GLY A 81 21.17 -2.93 -15.32
N ILE A 82 19.92 -3.17 -14.92
CA ILE A 82 19.52 -3.62 -13.59
C ILE A 82 19.18 -5.11 -13.64
N PRO A 83 19.92 -5.98 -12.93
CA PRO A 83 19.59 -7.41 -12.88
C PRO A 83 18.30 -7.66 -12.12
N TYR A 84 17.54 -8.68 -12.54
CA TYR A 84 16.27 -9.05 -11.91
C TYR A 84 16.02 -10.56 -11.89
N LYS A 85 15.09 -10.99 -11.02
CA LYS A 85 14.49 -12.33 -11.01
C LYS A 85 13.09 -12.29 -11.62
N TYR A 86 12.79 -13.24 -12.50
CA TYR A 86 11.47 -13.49 -13.10
C TYR A 86 11.38 -14.95 -13.58
N PRO A 87 10.22 -15.61 -13.50
CA PRO A 87 9.00 -15.16 -12.81
C PRO A 87 9.09 -15.29 -11.29
N VAL A 88 8.47 -14.36 -10.57
CA VAL A 88 8.22 -14.46 -9.12
C VAL A 88 6.72 -14.28 -8.90
N ALA A 89 6.08 -15.18 -8.14
CA ALA A 89 4.63 -15.13 -7.92
C ALA A 89 3.80 -14.99 -9.23
N VAL A 90 4.11 -15.80 -10.25
CA VAL A 90 3.52 -15.80 -11.61
C VAL A 90 4.11 -14.72 -12.54
N THR A 91 3.79 -13.45 -12.32
CA THR A 91 4.14 -12.32 -13.22
C THR A 91 5.07 -11.29 -12.56
N GLY A 92 5.30 -11.38 -11.26
CA GLY A 92 6.15 -10.46 -10.50
C GLY A 92 7.61 -10.45 -10.92
N VAL A 93 8.24 -9.29 -10.73
CA VAL A 93 9.65 -9.02 -11.08
C VAL A 93 10.36 -8.44 -9.86
N ILE A 94 11.53 -8.98 -9.54
CA ILE A 94 12.35 -8.50 -8.41
C ILE A 94 13.68 -7.99 -8.95
N GLY A 95 13.87 -6.67 -8.95
CA GLY A 95 15.11 -6.00 -9.41
C GLY A 95 16.09 -5.72 -8.28
N PHE A 96 17.39 -5.61 -8.59
CA PHE A 96 18.44 -5.37 -7.60
C PHE A 96 19.39 -4.26 -8.05
N ILE A 97 19.55 -3.22 -7.23
CA ILE A 97 20.49 -2.12 -7.47
C ILE A 97 21.46 -2.02 -6.29
N GLY A 98 22.75 -1.79 -6.56
CA GLY A 98 23.78 -1.62 -5.53
C GLY A 98 24.76 -2.78 -5.49
N THR A 99 25.21 -3.11 -4.29
CA THR A 99 26.35 -4.03 -4.07
C THR A 99 26.02 -5.51 -4.21
N GLY A 100 24.73 -5.87 -4.21
CA GLY A 100 24.28 -7.27 -4.10
C GLY A 100 24.54 -7.90 -2.72
N LYS A 101 24.91 -7.09 -1.72
CA LYS A 101 25.23 -7.49 -0.35
C LYS A 101 24.35 -6.74 0.65
N SER A 102 24.25 -7.30 1.86
CA SER A 102 23.56 -6.70 3.00
C SER A 102 24.16 -5.33 3.36
N PRO A 103 23.38 -4.36 3.86
CA PRO A 103 21.92 -4.43 4.12
C PRO A 103 21.05 -4.39 2.87
N PHE A 104 19.84 -4.99 2.93
CA PHE A 104 18.85 -4.95 1.86
C PHE A 104 17.62 -4.12 2.28
N VAL A 105 17.19 -3.20 1.42
CA VAL A 105 15.96 -2.41 1.59
C VAL A 105 15.07 -2.60 0.37
N ALA A 106 13.77 -2.79 0.56
CA ALA A 106 12.83 -3.02 -0.53
C ALA A 106 11.93 -1.81 -0.80
N LEU A 107 11.58 -1.63 -2.08
CA LEU A 107 10.63 -0.64 -2.58
C LEU A 107 9.57 -1.37 -3.40
N ARG A 108 8.29 -1.25 -3.05
CA ARG A 108 7.19 -2.01 -3.65
C ARG A 108 6.31 -1.14 -4.55
N ALA A 109 5.97 -1.68 -5.72
CA ALA A 109 4.89 -1.25 -6.59
C ALA A 109 4.02 -2.46 -6.97
N ASP A 110 2.72 -2.35 -6.81
CA ASP A 110 1.70 -3.25 -7.37
C ASP A 110 1.51 -2.99 -8.87
N MET A 111 0.99 -3.98 -9.61
CA MET A 111 0.96 -3.96 -11.07
C MET A 111 -0.43 -4.16 -11.67
N ASP A 112 -1.34 -4.82 -10.97
CA ASP A 112 -2.63 -5.24 -11.53
C ASP A 112 -3.60 -4.08 -11.75
N ALA A 113 -4.50 -4.30 -12.69
CA ALA A 113 -5.64 -3.46 -12.97
C ALA A 113 -6.91 -4.02 -12.32
N LEU A 114 -7.98 -3.21 -12.37
CA LEU A 114 -9.31 -3.57 -11.90
C LEU A 114 -10.23 -3.94 -13.07
N PRO A 115 -11.25 -4.81 -12.86
CA PRO A 115 -12.29 -5.13 -13.84
C PRO A 115 -13.30 -3.99 -13.97
N VAL A 116 -12.82 -2.80 -14.33
CA VAL A 116 -13.59 -1.56 -14.50
C VAL A 116 -13.49 -1.13 -15.94
N GLN A 117 -14.64 -0.86 -16.58
CA GLN A 117 -14.67 -0.23 -17.88
C GLN A 117 -14.31 1.25 -17.75
N GLU A 118 -13.19 1.66 -18.33
CA GLU A 118 -12.83 3.07 -18.38
C GLU A 118 -13.82 3.88 -19.23
N MET A 119 -14.25 5.01 -18.68
CA MET A 119 -15.22 5.93 -19.28
C MET A 119 -14.61 7.32 -19.55
N VAL A 120 -13.35 7.55 -19.20
CA VAL A 120 -12.61 8.76 -19.63
C VAL A 120 -12.30 8.67 -21.11
N GLU A 121 -12.64 9.71 -21.88
CA GLU A 121 -12.30 9.82 -23.29
C GLU A 121 -11.05 10.69 -23.46
N TRP A 122 -9.90 10.06 -23.65
CA TRP A 122 -8.57 10.68 -23.76
C TRP A 122 -7.60 9.77 -24.55
N GLU A 123 -6.47 10.33 -24.98
CA GLU A 123 -5.54 9.69 -25.93
C GLU A 123 -5.03 8.31 -25.48
N HIS A 124 -4.81 8.13 -24.19
CA HIS A 124 -4.18 6.95 -23.60
C HIS A 124 -5.17 6.12 -22.76
N LYS A 125 -6.46 6.18 -23.13
CA LYS A 125 -7.50 5.31 -22.58
C LYS A 125 -7.09 3.85 -22.71
N SER A 126 -7.50 3.01 -21.75
CA SER A 126 -7.47 1.56 -21.86
C SER A 126 -8.00 1.10 -23.21
N LYS A 127 -7.18 0.31 -23.90
CA LYS A 127 -7.50 -0.37 -25.17
C LYS A 127 -8.12 -1.75 -24.92
N VAL A 128 -8.24 -2.16 -23.66
CA VAL A 128 -8.74 -3.47 -23.25
C VAL A 128 -10.12 -3.31 -22.61
N PRO A 129 -11.22 -3.74 -23.28
CA PRO A 129 -12.56 -3.59 -22.74
C PRO A 129 -12.73 -4.21 -21.35
N GLY A 130 -13.40 -3.50 -20.45
CA GLY A 130 -13.69 -3.95 -19.08
C GLY A 130 -12.52 -3.97 -18.11
N LYS A 131 -11.33 -3.45 -18.48
CA LYS A 131 -10.15 -3.36 -17.61
C LYS A 131 -9.59 -1.94 -17.58
N MET A 132 -9.13 -1.50 -16.41
CA MET A 132 -8.56 -0.16 -16.19
C MET A 132 -7.65 -0.17 -14.95
N HIS A 133 -6.54 0.57 -14.97
CA HIS A 133 -5.79 0.89 -13.75
C HIS A 133 -6.52 1.94 -12.90
N ALA A 134 -7.76 1.63 -12.48
CA ALA A 134 -8.62 2.52 -11.70
C ALA A 134 -8.16 2.69 -10.24
N CYS A 135 -7.06 2.03 -9.83
CA CYS A 135 -6.39 2.24 -8.55
C CYS A 135 -5.09 3.06 -8.67
N GLY A 136 -4.57 3.24 -9.89
CA GLY A 136 -3.33 3.98 -10.14
C GLY A 136 -2.04 3.15 -10.12
N HIS A 137 -2.13 1.83 -10.21
CA HIS A 137 -0.96 0.93 -10.18
C HIS A 137 0.00 1.16 -11.37
N ASP A 138 -0.50 1.67 -12.50
CA ASP A 138 0.32 2.17 -13.60
C ASP A 138 1.28 3.30 -13.17
N ALA A 139 0.81 4.19 -12.28
CA ALA A 139 1.63 5.23 -11.68
C ALA A 139 2.65 4.64 -10.70
N HIS A 140 2.25 3.65 -9.88
CA HIS A 140 3.12 3.01 -8.89
C HIS A 140 4.32 2.33 -9.57
N VAL A 141 4.07 1.52 -10.60
CA VAL A 141 5.12 0.87 -11.41
C VAL A 141 6.05 1.91 -12.02
N THR A 142 5.47 2.96 -12.62
CA THR A 142 6.23 4.03 -13.27
C THR A 142 7.13 4.77 -12.29
N MET A 143 6.63 5.11 -11.10
CA MET A 143 7.41 5.77 -10.06
C MET A 143 8.55 4.89 -9.57
N LEU A 144 8.33 3.57 -9.44
CA LEU A 144 9.39 2.65 -9.03
C LEU A 144 10.47 2.49 -10.10
N LEU A 145 10.11 2.49 -11.39
CA LEU A 145 11.06 2.57 -12.50
C LEU A 145 11.81 3.91 -12.52
N GLY A 146 11.13 5.02 -12.23
CA GLY A 146 11.74 6.33 -12.02
C GLY A 146 12.80 6.32 -10.92
N ALA A 147 12.45 5.73 -9.76
CA ALA A 147 13.38 5.53 -8.66
C ALA A 147 14.55 4.64 -9.07
N ALA A 148 14.29 3.56 -9.81
CA ALA A 148 15.32 2.65 -10.32
C ALA A 148 16.35 3.38 -11.20
N ASN A 149 15.89 4.25 -12.10
CA ASN A 149 16.76 5.08 -12.93
C ASN A 149 17.64 6.02 -12.08
N ILE A 150 17.06 6.72 -11.09
CA ILE A 150 17.80 7.62 -10.19
C ILE A 150 18.86 6.85 -9.38
N LEU A 151 18.45 5.74 -8.77
CA LEU A 151 19.32 4.89 -7.96
C LEU A 151 20.48 4.32 -8.79
N LYS A 152 20.21 3.91 -10.04
CA LYS A 152 21.24 3.37 -10.92
C LYS A 152 22.30 4.40 -11.30
N GLN A 153 21.90 5.66 -11.50
CA GLN A 153 22.85 6.75 -11.75
C GLN A 153 23.78 7.02 -10.56
N HIS A 154 23.31 6.74 -9.34
CA HIS A 154 24.04 6.95 -8.08
C HIS A 154 24.52 5.64 -7.45
N GLU A 155 24.54 4.52 -8.19
CA GLU A 155 24.76 3.18 -7.64
C GLU A 155 26.08 3.04 -6.89
N LYS A 156 27.12 3.79 -7.30
CA LYS A 156 28.45 3.79 -6.67
C LYS A 156 28.43 4.32 -5.23
N GLU A 157 27.43 5.13 -4.89
CA GLU A 157 27.27 5.73 -3.55
C GLU A 157 26.42 4.84 -2.64
N ILE A 158 25.76 3.82 -3.20
CA ILE A 158 24.88 2.91 -2.46
C ILE A 158 25.71 1.81 -1.79
N GLN A 159 25.80 1.86 -0.47
CA GLN A 159 26.45 0.84 0.35
C GLN A 159 25.43 -0.13 0.95
N GLY A 160 25.00 -1.07 0.12
CA GLY A 160 23.94 -2.05 0.41
C GLY A 160 23.24 -2.45 -0.87
N THR A 161 22.01 -2.93 -0.78
CA THR A 161 21.22 -3.35 -1.95
C THR A 161 19.79 -2.85 -1.84
N VAL A 162 19.32 -2.18 -2.89
CA VAL A 162 17.90 -1.82 -3.06
C VAL A 162 17.21 -2.91 -3.88
N VAL A 163 16.13 -3.47 -3.32
CA VAL A 163 15.29 -4.50 -3.94
C VAL A 163 14.04 -3.83 -4.48
N LEU A 164 13.84 -3.88 -5.81
CA LEU A 164 12.66 -3.35 -6.47
C LEU A 164 11.63 -4.47 -6.59
N VAL A 165 10.49 -4.34 -5.90
CA VAL A 165 9.43 -5.35 -5.85
C VAL A 165 8.27 -4.90 -6.74
N PHE A 166 8.19 -5.45 -7.94
CA PHE A 166 7.03 -5.28 -8.82
C PHE A 166 6.07 -6.45 -8.58
N GLN A 167 5.04 -6.16 -7.80
CA GLN A 167 4.11 -7.13 -7.23
C GLN A 167 2.88 -7.33 -8.11
N PRO A 168 2.51 -8.59 -8.43
CA PRO A 168 1.26 -8.87 -9.12
C PRO A 168 0.08 -8.92 -8.15
N ALA A 169 -1.14 -8.80 -8.65
CA ALA A 169 -2.38 -9.23 -8.00
C ALA A 169 -2.61 -8.70 -6.57
N GLU A 170 -2.43 -7.39 -6.35
CA GLU A 170 -2.78 -6.70 -5.11
C GLU A 170 -4.29 -6.74 -4.84
N GLU A 171 -5.13 -6.51 -5.88
CA GLU A 171 -6.57 -6.19 -5.79
C GLU A 171 -7.47 -7.38 -5.39
N GLY A 172 -6.88 -8.43 -4.80
CA GLY A 172 -7.59 -9.62 -4.31
C GLY A 172 -6.85 -10.92 -4.57
N GLY A 173 -5.71 -10.89 -5.26
CA GLY A 173 -4.90 -12.08 -5.50
C GLY A 173 -3.97 -12.45 -4.36
N GLY A 174 -3.67 -11.52 -3.44
CA GLY A 174 -2.72 -11.73 -2.35
C GLY A 174 -1.28 -11.92 -2.86
N GLY A 175 -0.90 -11.16 -3.89
CA GLY A 175 0.42 -11.33 -4.52
C GLY A 175 1.58 -10.99 -3.58
N ALA A 176 1.38 -10.10 -2.59
CA ALA A 176 2.38 -9.86 -1.55
C ALA A 176 2.75 -11.15 -0.81
N LYS A 177 1.73 -11.93 -0.41
CA LYS A 177 1.94 -13.22 0.27
C LYS A 177 2.69 -14.20 -0.62
N LYS A 178 2.37 -14.28 -1.92
CA LYS A 178 3.07 -15.17 -2.85
C LYS A 178 4.51 -14.74 -3.11
N ILE A 179 4.83 -13.45 -3.10
CA ILE A 179 6.22 -12.97 -3.21
C ILE A 179 7.03 -13.39 -1.98
N LEU A 180 6.45 -13.27 -0.78
CA LEU A 180 7.08 -13.76 0.45
C LEU A 180 7.34 -15.27 0.40
N ASP A 181 6.33 -16.03 -0.02
CA ASP A 181 6.43 -17.49 -0.10
C ASP A 181 7.44 -17.97 -1.16
N ALA A 182 7.73 -17.14 -2.16
CA ALA A 182 8.78 -17.38 -3.13
C ALA A 182 10.21 -17.13 -2.59
N GLY A 183 10.37 -16.70 -1.33
CA GLY A 183 11.66 -16.44 -0.71
C GLY A 183 12.38 -15.22 -1.30
N ALA A 184 11.67 -14.33 -1.99
CA ALA A 184 12.28 -13.22 -2.71
C ALA A 184 12.89 -12.14 -1.79
N LEU A 185 12.45 -12.07 -0.52
CA LEU A 185 12.74 -10.97 0.40
C LEU A 185 13.41 -11.40 1.73
N GLU A 186 13.97 -12.61 1.83
CA GLU A 186 14.49 -13.19 3.09
C GLU A 186 15.50 -12.31 3.87
N ASN A 187 16.27 -11.45 3.18
CA ASN A 187 17.30 -10.61 3.80
C ASN A 187 16.93 -9.12 3.90
N VAL A 188 15.70 -8.75 3.54
CA VAL A 188 15.24 -7.36 3.53
C VAL A 188 14.99 -6.89 4.96
N THR A 189 15.63 -5.79 5.37
CA THR A 189 15.53 -5.24 6.74
C THR A 189 14.48 -4.14 6.86
N ALA A 190 14.07 -3.54 5.75
CA ALA A 190 12.93 -2.63 5.69
C ALA A 190 12.29 -2.64 4.30
N ILE A 191 10.98 -2.41 4.24
CA ILE A 191 10.23 -2.28 2.99
C ILE A 191 9.39 -1.01 2.98
N PHE A 192 9.40 -0.28 1.86
CA PHE A 192 8.58 0.91 1.64
C PHE A 192 7.62 0.69 0.48
N GLY A 193 6.38 1.14 0.64
CA GLY A 193 5.38 1.17 -0.41
C GLY A 193 4.65 2.51 -0.40
N LEU A 194 4.06 2.88 -1.52
CA LEU A 194 3.19 4.04 -1.61
C LEU A 194 1.93 3.71 -2.37
N HIS A 195 0.89 4.49 -2.11
CA HIS A 195 -0.34 4.50 -2.89
C HIS A 195 -0.69 5.92 -3.31
N VAL A 196 -1.06 6.11 -4.57
CA VAL A 196 -1.46 7.42 -5.08
C VAL A 196 -2.90 7.73 -4.69
N VAL A 197 -3.19 8.98 -4.34
CA VAL A 197 -4.53 9.38 -3.88
C VAL A 197 -5.01 10.67 -4.55
N PRO A 198 -6.14 10.66 -5.27
CA PRO A 198 -6.63 11.84 -6.00
C PRO A 198 -7.19 12.95 -5.10
N LEU A 199 -7.32 12.69 -3.78
CA LEU A 199 -7.87 13.65 -2.82
C LEU A 199 -6.84 14.67 -2.33
N ILE A 200 -5.54 14.34 -2.42
CA ILE A 200 -4.45 15.13 -1.84
C ILE A 200 -3.70 15.87 -2.97
N PRO A 201 -3.29 17.15 -2.81
CA PRO A 201 -2.50 17.89 -3.80
C PRO A 201 -1.23 17.17 -4.26
N VAL A 202 -0.89 17.32 -5.54
CA VAL A 202 0.42 16.89 -6.06
C VAL A 202 1.55 17.52 -5.25
N GLY A 203 2.59 16.73 -5.00
CA GLY A 203 3.73 17.13 -4.18
C GLY A 203 3.49 17.06 -2.68
N THR A 204 2.35 16.53 -2.23
CA THR A 204 2.06 16.27 -0.82
C THR A 204 2.03 14.77 -0.54
N ALA A 205 2.67 14.35 0.55
CA ALA A 205 2.60 12.99 1.06
C ALA A 205 1.88 12.93 2.40
N ALA A 206 1.15 11.85 2.67
CA ALA A 206 0.46 11.65 3.94
C ALA A 206 0.63 10.22 4.46
N SER A 207 0.85 10.10 5.76
CA SER A 207 0.96 8.82 6.46
C SER A 207 0.77 9.00 7.96
N ARG A 208 1.02 7.95 8.73
CA ARG A 208 1.01 7.93 10.21
C ARG A 208 1.87 6.78 10.74
N SER A 209 2.24 6.86 12.00
CA SER A 209 2.76 5.71 12.75
C SER A 209 1.63 4.78 13.20
N GLY A 210 1.91 3.48 13.29
CA GLY A 210 0.94 2.48 13.72
C GLY A 210 -0.10 2.14 12.64
N PRO A 211 -1.33 1.71 13.01
CA PRO A 211 -2.34 1.25 12.06
C PRO A 211 -2.71 2.32 11.04
N LEU A 212 -2.58 2.00 9.75
CA LEU A 212 -2.90 2.85 8.61
C LEU A 212 -4.17 2.38 7.89
N THR A 213 -4.25 1.08 7.58
CA THR A 213 -5.41 0.46 6.93
C THR A 213 -5.89 -0.77 7.72
N ALA A 214 -7.16 -1.14 7.57
CA ALA A 214 -7.74 -2.25 8.32
C ALA A 214 -7.44 -3.59 7.65
N GLY A 215 -7.25 -4.63 8.47
CA GLY A 215 -7.31 -5.99 7.98
C GLY A 215 -8.72 -6.32 7.49
N SER A 216 -8.84 -7.29 6.59
CA SER A 216 -10.12 -7.69 6.00
C SER A 216 -10.20 -9.17 5.76
N GLY A 217 -11.29 -9.78 6.21
CA GLY A 217 -11.62 -11.17 5.93
C GLY A 217 -13.05 -11.32 5.46
N PHE A 218 -13.31 -12.43 4.78
CA PHE A 218 -14.64 -12.79 4.27
C PHE A 218 -15.23 -13.92 5.09
N PHE A 219 -16.55 -13.98 5.14
CA PHE A 219 -17.26 -15.15 5.64
C PHE A 219 -18.49 -15.44 4.78
N GLU A 220 -18.82 -16.71 4.66
CA GLU A 220 -20.09 -17.18 4.13
C GLU A 220 -20.66 -18.24 5.07
N ALA A 221 -21.96 -18.16 5.31
CA ALA A 221 -22.66 -19.13 6.11
C ALA A 221 -23.86 -19.71 5.36
N LYS A 222 -24.02 -21.02 5.47
CA LYS A 222 -25.22 -21.75 5.04
C LYS A 222 -26.00 -22.16 6.28
N ILE A 223 -27.26 -21.72 6.34
CA ILE A 223 -28.19 -21.98 7.43
C ILE A 223 -29.24 -22.95 6.90
N SER A 224 -29.28 -24.16 7.43
CA SER A 224 -30.13 -25.26 6.98
C SER A 224 -31.22 -25.55 7.99
N GLY A 225 -32.46 -25.55 7.51
CA GLY A 225 -33.66 -25.91 8.26
C GLY A 225 -34.34 -27.11 7.61
N LYS A 226 -35.65 -26.99 7.42
CA LYS A 226 -36.49 -27.98 6.76
C LYS A 226 -37.61 -27.22 6.05
N GLY A 227 -37.62 -27.29 4.72
CA GLY A 227 -38.60 -26.61 3.91
C GLY A 227 -40.02 -27.16 4.10
N GLY A 228 -40.98 -26.43 3.55
CA GLY A 228 -42.39 -26.79 3.65
C GLY A 228 -43.32 -25.71 3.11
N HIS A 229 -44.62 -25.98 3.17
CA HIS A 229 -45.63 -25.01 2.78
C HIS A 229 -45.72 -23.90 3.83
N ALA A 230 -45.62 -22.62 3.41
CA ALA A 230 -45.65 -21.47 4.32
C ALA A 230 -46.93 -21.33 5.16
N ALA A 231 -48.05 -21.94 4.74
CA ALA A 231 -49.30 -21.98 5.48
C ALA A 231 -49.33 -23.05 6.59
N ILE A 232 -48.32 -23.94 6.63
CA ILE A 232 -48.22 -25.05 7.58
C ILE A 232 -46.82 -25.02 8.26
N PRO A 233 -46.43 -23.88 8.87
CA PRO A 233 -45.06 -23.67 9.34
C PRO A 233 -44.66 -24.64 10.47
N GLN A 234 -45.62 -25.18 11.22
CA GLN A 234 -45.37 -26.14 12.31
C GLN A 234 -44.70 -27.45 11.85
N LEU A 235 -44.76 -27.79 10.55
CA LEU A 235 -44.10 -28.96 9.97
C LEU A 235 -42.72 -28.65 9.35
N SER A 236 -42.34 -27.37 9.35
CA SER A 236 -41.11 -26.82 8.77
C SER A 236 -40.17 -26.27 9.86
N ILE A 237 -38.94 -25.98 9.45
CA ILE A 237 -37.94 -25.24 10.23
C ILE A 237 -37.42 -24.14 9.31
N ASP A 238 -37.77 -22.89 9.59
CA ASP A 238 -37.59 -21.78 8.66
C ASP A 238 -36.16 -21.18 8.70
N PRO A 239 -35.33 -21.40 7.67
CA PRO A 239 -33.99 -20.83 7.60
C PRO A 239 -33.97 -19.33 7.25
N ILE A 240 -35.05 -18.78 6.68
CA ILE A 240 -35.14 -17.33 6.37
C ILE A 240 -35.25 -16.53 7.66
N LEU A 241 -36.09 -16.99 8.59
CA LEU A 241 -36.19 -16.38 9.91
C LEU A 241 -34.87 -16.52 10.70
N ALA A 242 -34.21 -17.68 10.61
CA ALA A 242 -32.90 -17.90 11.21
C ALA A 242 -31.82 -16.96 10.65
N ALA A 243 -31.72 -16.84 9.32
CA ALA A 243 -30.80 -15.93 8.66
C ALA A 243 -31.03 -14.47 9.06
N SER A 244 -32.30 -14.05 9.14
CA SER A 244 -32.66 -12.68 9.56
C SER A 244 -32.17 -12.37 10.98
N ASN A 245 -32.37 -13.28 11.93
CA ASN A 245 -31.89 -13.14 13.30
C ASN A 245 -30.36 -13.14 13.41
N VAL A 246 -29.69 -13.98 12.61
CA VAL A 246 -28.23 -13.99 12.51
C VAL A 246 -27.70 -12.65 12.04
N ILE A 247 -28.26 -12.08 10.96
CA ILE A 247 -27.81 -10.80 10.38
C ILE A 247 -27.90 -9.67 11.42
N ILE A 248 -29.03 -9.55 12.12
CA ILE A 248 -29.20 -8.53 13.17
C ILE A 248 -28.22 -8.76 14.31
N SER A 249 -28.07 -10.02 14.76
CA SER A 249 -27.19 -10.36 15.88
C SER A 249 -25.71 -10.10 15.58
N LEU A 250 -25.26 -10.26 14.34
CA LEU A 250 -23.88 -9.96 13.95
C LEU A 250 -23.54 -8.47 14.14
N GLN A 251 -24.50 -7.56 13.99
CA GLN A 251 -24.30 -6.13 14.24
C GLN A 251 -24.11 -5.80 15.73
N HIS A 252 -24.56 -6.68 16.63
CA HIS A 252 -24.33 -6.52 18.06
C HIS A 252 -22.87 -6.79 18.45
N LEU A 253 -22.10 -7.54 17.64
CA LEU A 253 -20.66 -7.76 17.91
C LEU A 253 -19.89 -6.43 17.92
N VAL A 254 -20.14 -5.58 16.93
CA VAL A 254 -19.49 -4.26 16.84
C VAL A 254 -20.05 -3.30 17.88
N SER A 255 -21.37 -3.29 18.08
CA SER A 255 -22.00 -2.26 18.91
C SER A 255 -22.02 -2.56 20.40
N ARG A 256 -21.98 -3.83 20.82
CA ARG A 256 -22.18 -4.26 22.22
C ARG A 256 -21.05 -5.10 22.80
N GLU A 257 -20.20 -5.72 21.99
CA GLU A 257 -19.10 -6.56 22.47
C GLU A 257 -17.72 -5.93 22.26
N ALA A 258 -17.50 -5.27 21.11
CA ALA A 258 -16.23 -4.61 20.81
C ALA A 258 -16.02 -3.35 21.67
N ASP A 259 -14.77 -3.06 22.02
CA ASP A 259 -14.39 -1.79 22.62
C ASP A 259 -14.69 -0.65 21.62
N PRO A 260 -15.49 0.37 21.98
CA PRO A 260 -15.74 1.52 21.10
C PRO A 260 -14.47 2.28 20.66
N LEU A 261 -13.36 2.13 21.38
CA LEU A 261 -12.05 2.70 21.02
C LEU A 261 -11.19 1.78 20.13
N ASP A 262 -11.66 0.56 19.84
CA ASP A 262 -11.07 -0.38 18.89
C ASP A 262 -12.03 -0.56 17.70
N PRO A 263 -11.92 0.27 16.65
CA PRO A 263 -12.87 0.27 15.54
C PRO A 263 -12.90 -1.08 14.82
N ARG A 264 -14.11 -1.62 14.66
CA ARG A 264 -14.39 -2.89 14.01
C ARG A 264 -15.58 -2.74 13.06
N VAL A 265 -15.60 -3.50 11.98
CA VAL A 265 -16.73 -3.52 11.04
C VAL A 265 -17.11 -4.97 10.77
N VAL A 266 -18.41 -5.25 10.81
CA VAL A 266 -19.00 -6.51 10.32
C VAL A 266 -20.13 -6.14 9.39
N THR A 267 -20.01 -6.47 8.11
CA THR A 267 -21.01 -6.13 7.09
C THR A 267 -21.48 -7.39 6.42
N VAL A 268 -22.77 -7.72 6.56
CA VAL A 268 -23.43 -8.72 5.73
C VAL A 268 -23.93 -8.01 4.46
N SER A 269 -23.38 -8.40 3.31
CA SER A 269 -23.70 -7.81 2.01
C SER A 269 -24.33 -8.82 1.04
N LYS A 270 -24.45 -10.09 1.45
CA LYS A 270 -25.09 -11.16 0.68
C LYS A 270 -26.15 -11.85 1.51
N ILE A 271 -27.35 -12.01 0.96
CA ILE A 271 -28.43 -12.83 1.47
C ILE A 271 -29.14 -13.51 0.29
N GLN A 272 -29.34 -14.83 0.36
CA GLN A 272 -30.06 -15.61 -0.64
C GLN A 272 -30.85 -16.72 0.05
N GLY A 273 -32.08 -16.97 -0.39
CA GLY A 273 -32.91 -18.08 0.09
C GLY A 273 -34.34 -18.00 -0.43
N GLY A 274 -34.90 -19.15 -0.79
CA GLY A 274 -36.26 -19.28 -1.30
C GLY A 274 -36.40 -18.97 -2.80
N ASP A 275 -37.24 -19.73 -3.48
CA ASP A 275 -37.54 -19.58 -4.91
C ASP A 275 -39.03 -19.30 -5.18
N ALA A 276 -39.88 -19.31 -4.16
CA ALA A 276 -41.33 -19.10 -4.26
C ALA A 276 -41.92 -18.44 -3.00
N PHE A 277 -42.99 -17.67 -3.16
CA PHE A 277 -43.60 -16.88 -2.07
C PHE A 277 -44.33 -17.72 -1.01
N ASN A 278 -44.69 -18.97 -1.32
CA ASN A 278 -45.47 -19.86 -0.45
C ASN A 278 -44.69 -21.11 0.00
N VAL A 279 -43.39 -21.16 -0.27
CA VAL A 279 -42.51 -22.27 0.06
C VAL A 279 -41.39 -21.78 0.98
N ILE A 280 -41.32 -22.34 2.18
CA ILE A 280 -40.16 -22.19 3.07
C ILE A 280 -39.04 -23.05 2.48
N PRO A 281 -37.85 -22.50 2.19
CA PRO A 281 -36.75 -23.27 1.62
C PRO A 281 -36.08 -24.18 2.65
N ASP A 282 -35.29 -25.15 2.18
CA ASP A 282 -34.47 -26.00 3.06
C ASP A 282 -33.26 -25.28 3.64
N TYR A 283 -32.78 -24.22 3.00
CA TYR A 283 -31.66 -23.42 3.48
C TYR A 283 -31.70 -21.97 3.00
N ALA A 284 -30.91 -21.14 3.67
CA ALA A 284 -30.56 -19.79 3.26
C ALA A 284 -29.04 -19.60 3.40
N THR A 285 -28.46 -18.72 2.59
CA THR A 285 -27.04 -18.36 2.67
C THR A 285 -26.87 -16.87 2.90
N ILE A 286 -25.94 -16.53 3.80
CA ILE A 286 -25.52 -15.15 4.04
C ILE A 286 -24.01 -15.04 3.86
N GLY A 287 -23.53 -13.86 3.47
CA GLY A 287 -22.10 -13.61 3.31
C GLY A 287 -21.74 -12.16 3.55
N GLY A 288 -20.49 -11.93 3.92
CA GLY A 288 -20.04 -10.61 4.35
C GLY A 288 -18.55 -10.49 4.59
N THR A 289 -18.18 -9.34 5.14
CA THR A 289 -16.80 -9.02 5.51
C THR A 289 -16.70 -8.65 6.99
N TYR A 290 -15.52 -8.85 7.56
CA TYR A 290 -15.14 -8.35 8.87
C TYR A 290 -13.79 -7.65 8.77
N ARG A 291 -13.66 -6.54 9.50
CA ARG A 291 -12.50 -5.66 9.46
C ARG A 291 -12.11 -5.16 10.84
N GLY A 292 -10.83 -4.88 11.02
CA GLY A 292 -10.27 -4.35 12.26
C GLY A 292 -8.81 -3.91 12.09
N PHE A 293 -8.33 -3.07 13.00
CA PHE A 293 -6.97 -2.50 12.93
C PHE A 293 -5.89 -3.33 13.63
N THR A 294 -6.25 -4.49 14.20
CA THR A 294 -5.28 -5.44 14.79
C THR A 294 -5.65 -6.88 14.44
N ASN A 295 -4.65 -7.76 14.31
CA ASN A 295 -4.86 -9.20 14.12
C ASN A 295 -5.68 -9.80 15.27
N LYS A 296 -5.43 -9.36 16.51
CA LYS A 296 -6.21 -9.76 17.69
C LYS A 296 -7.71 -9.44 17.53
N SER A 297 -8.05 -8.24 17.08
CA SER A 297 -9.45 -7.83 16.87
C SER A 297 -10.11 -8.62 15.75
N MET A 298 -9.36 -8.90 14.67
CA MET A 298 -9.79 -9.75 13.56
C MET A 298 -10.09 -11.19 14.00
N ASP A 299 -9.18 -11.81 14.75
CA ASP A 299 -9.34 -13.17 15.28
C ASP A 299 -10.52 -13.29 16.24
N GLN A 300 -10.70 -12.28 17.11
CA GLN A 300 -11.85 -12.18 18.00
C GLN A 300 -13.16 -12.09 17.22
N LEU A 301 -13.23 -11.22 16.20
CA LEU A 301 -14.42 -11.11 15.34
C LEU A 301 -14.70 -12.42 14.63
N LYS A 302 -13.71 -13.05 14.01
CA LYS A 302 -13.85 -14.33 13.31
C LYS A 302 -14.44 -15.41 14.21
N LEU A 303 -13.89 -15.56 15.42
CA LEU A 303 -14.41 -16.51 16.42
C LEU A 303 -15.86 -16.20 16.79
N ARG A 304 -16.17 -14.92 17.10
CA ARG A 304 -17.50 -14.50 17.53
C ARG A 304 -18.55 -14.56 16.42
N ILE A 305 -18.19 -14.22 15.18
CA ILE A 305 -19.03 -14.38 13.99
C ILE A 305 -19.48 -15.84 13.87
N LYS A 306 -18.54 -16.79 13.96
CA LYS A 306 -18.86 -18.22 13.91
C LYS A 306 -19.85 -18.62 15.03
N GLN A 307 -19.58 -18.19 16.26
CA GLN A 307 -20.42 -18.52 17.42
C GLN A 307 -21.83 -17.91 17.33
N VAL A 308 -21.96 -16.65 16.89
CA VAL A 308 -23.25 -15.98 16.71
C VAL A 308 -24.07 -16.66 15.62
N ILE A 309 -23.45 -17.00 14.47
CA ILE A 309 -24.15 -17.68 13.38
C ILE A 309 -24.70 -19.03 13.84
N ILE A 310 -23.86 -19.85 14.49
CA ILE A 310 -24.27 -21.18 14.97
C ILE A 310 -25.34 -21.05 16.07
N GLY A 311 -25.15 -20.14 17.03
CA GLY A 311 -26.08 -19.96 18.14
C GLY A 311 -27.45 -19.46 17.71
N GLN A 312 -27.51 -18.44 16.86
CA GLN A 312 -28.79 -17.88 16.38
C GLN A 312 -29.53 -18.84 15.45
N ALA A 313 -28.81 -19.61 14.62
CA ALA A 313 -29.43 -20.67 13.84
C ALA A 313 -30.05 -21.76 14.75
N ALA A 314 -29.33 -22.17 15.79
CA ALA A 314 -29.79 -23.19 16.73
C ALA A 314 -31.06 -22.77 17.50
N VAL A 315 -31.19 -21.49 17.89
CA VAL A 315 -32.42 -20.94 18.52
C VAL A 315 -33.66 -21.18 17.64
N GLN A 316 -33.48 -21.15 16.31
CA GLN A 316 -34.54 -21.40 15.34
C GLN A 316 -34.61 -22.86 14.86
N ARG A 317 -33.96 -23.79 15.57
CA ARG A 317 -33.85 -25.23 15.24
C ARG A 317 -33.12 -25.52 13.92
N CYS A 318 -32.39 -24.56 13.37
CA CYS A 318 -31.55 -24.73 12.18
C CYS A 318 -30.13 -25.18 12.56
N ASN A 319 -29.44 -25.80 11.60
CA ASN A 319 -27.99 -26.01 11.65
C ASN A 319 -27.28 -24.95 10.79
N ALA A 320 -26.06 -24.57 11.13
CA ALA A 320 -25.29 -23.63 10.33
C ALA A 320 -23.83 -24.05 10.16
N THR A 321 -23.31 -23.89 8.95
CA THR A 321 -21.88 -24.03 8.63
C THR A 321 -21.32 -22.69 8.19
N VAL A 322 -20.11 -22.35 8.64
CA VAL A 322 -19.46 -21.07 8.32
C VAL A 322 -18.12 -21.35 7.65
N ASN A 323 -17.88 -20.72 6.50
CA ASN A 323 -16.63 -20.74 5.76
C ASN A 323 -15.97 -19.36 5.83
N PHE A 324 -14.70 -19.31 6.19
CA PHE A 324 -13.89 -18.09 6.19
C PHE A 324 -12.88 -18.03 5.03
N PHE A 325 -13.01 -18.96 4.06
CA PHE A 325 -12.19 -19.05 2.85
C PHE A 325 -10.69 -19.24 3.11
N GLU A 326 -10.32 -19.83 4.25
CA GLU A 326 -8.92 -20.11 4.62
C GLU A 326 -8.20 -21.02 3.63
N ASN A 327 -8.96 -21.83 2.89
CA ASN A 327 -8.45 -22.68 1.82
C ASN A 327 -8.07 -21.90 0.55
N VAL A 328 -8.55 -20.67 0.39
CA VAL A 328 -8.21 -19.77 -0.72
C VAL A 328 -7.03 -18.87 -0.33
N GLY A 329 -7.00 -18.42 0.92
CA GLY A 329 -5.92 -17.65 1.49
C GLY A 329 -6.25 -17.15 2.90
N PRO A 330 -5.25 -16.65 3.65
CA PRO A 330 -5.52 -15.97 4.91
C PRO A 330 -6.30 -14.66 4.68
N ALA A 331 -6.96 -14.17 5.74
CA ALA A 331 -7.48 -12.80 5.73
C ALA A 331 -6.32 -11.81 5.58
N ASN A 332 -6.56 -10.66 4.95
CA ASN A 332 -5.56 -9.61 4.85
C ASN A 332 -5.30 -9.06 6.26
N PRO A 333 -4.05 -9.02 6.72
CA PRO A 333 -3.71 -8.37 7.98
C PRO A 333 -3.87 -6.84 7.85
N PRO A 334 -3.97 -6.10 8.97
CA PRO A 334 -3.95 -4.65 8.95
C PRO A 334 -2.58 -4.10 8.52
N THR A 335 -2.56 -3.04 7.71
CA THR A 335 -1.31 -2.32 7.42
C THR A 335 -0.93 -1.49 8.63
N VAL A 336 0.23 -1.79 9.24
CA VAL A 336 0.73 -1.13 10.45
C VAL A 336 2.14 -0.60 10.21
N ASN A 337 2.27 0.71 10.18
CA ASN A 337 3.55 1.37 9.96
C ASN A 337 4.46 1.26 11.17
N ASN A 338 5.68 0.79 10.94
CA ASN A 338 6.72 0.72 11.98
C ASN A 338 7.11 2.13 12.48
N GLY A 339 7.21 2.29 13.81
CA GLY A 339 7.46 3.59 14.43
C GLY A 339 8.86 4.19 14.17
N ASP A 340 9.90 3.36 14.00
CA ASP A 340 11.23 3.85 13.67
C ASP A 340 11.33 4.25 12.19
N LEU A 341 10.64 3.52 11.31
CA LEU A 341 10.49 3.89 9.91
C LEU A 341 9.61 5.14 9.74
N HIS A 342 8.67 5.42 10.65
CA HIS A 342 7.89 6.66 10.64
C HIS A 342 8.76 7.91 10.80
N LYS A 343 9.69 7.89 11.77
CA LYS A 343 10.66 8.99 11.96
C LYS A 343 11.57 9.13 10.74
N HIS A 344 11.99 8.00 10.15
CA HIS A 344 12.78 8.00 8.92
C HIS A 344 12.03 8.63 7.75
N PHE A 345 10.78 8.22 7.54
CA PHE A 345 9.91 8.78 6.52
C PHE A 345 9.69 10.27 6.71
N GLN A 346 9.41 10.72 7.94
CA GLN A 346 9.24 12.14 8.25
C GLN A 346 10.46 12.93 7.77
N ASN A 347 11.65 12.57 8.25
CA ASN A 347 12.88 13.29 7.90
C ASN A 347 13.12 13.34 6.39
N VAL A 348 12.96 12.20 5.70
CA VAL A 348 13.18 12.11 4.25
C VAL A 348 12.12 12.90 3.47
N ALA A 349 10.84 12.71 3.79
CA ALA A 349 9.74 13.34 3.07
C ALA A 349 9.73 14.86 3.28
N GLU A 350 10.00 15.34 4.49
CA GLU A 350 10.08 16.78 4.78
C GLU A 350 11.27 17.43 4.05
N ASN A 351 12.39 16.73 3.90
CA ASN A 351 13.52 17.21 3.11
C ASN A 351 13.23 17.25 1.61
N VAL A 352 12.53 16.26 1.08
CA VAL A 352 12.22 16.16 -0.38
C VAL A 352 11.06 17.08 -0.78
N LEU A 353 10.02 17.17 0.04
CA LEU A 353 8.76 17.86 -0.29
C LEU A 353 8.61 19.22 0.40
N GLY A 354 9.35 19.46 1.49
CA GLY A 354 9.12 20.56 2.41
C GLY A 354 8.12 20.21 3.51
N VAL A 355 8.35 20.73 4.72
CA VAL A 355 7.59 20.41 5.94
C VAL A 355 6.07 20.57 5.77
N ASN A 356 5.62 21.62 5.07
CA ASN A 356 4.19 21.90 4.88
C ASN A 356 3.48 20.92 3.92
N ASN A 357 4.24 20.08 3.20
CA ASN A 357 3.74 19.13 2.23
C ASN A 357 3.77 17.68 2.76
N VAL A 358 4.01 17.49 4.06
CA VAL A 358 4.00 16.18 4.71
C VAL A 358 2.98 16.15 5.83
N ASN A 359 1.93 15.34 5.67
CA ASN A 359 0.92 15.14 6.71
C ASN A 359 1.18 13.82 7.45
N LEU A 360 1.64 13.91 8.69
CA LEU A 360 1.94 12.77 9.56
C LEU A 360 0.76 12.32 10.44
N ASN A 361 -0.38 13.01 10.32
CA ASN A 361 -1.59 12.79 11.12
C ASN A 361 -2.76 12.31 10.26
N MET A 362 -2.47 11.48 9.24
CA MET A 362 -3.49 10.88 8.41
C MET A 362 -4.45 10.02 9.26
N PRO A 363 -5.78 10.17 9.14
CA PRO A 363 -6.73 9.24 9.75
C PRO A 363 -6.55 7.83 9.17
N PRO A 364 -6.81 6.75 9.95
CA PRO A 364 -6.72 5.40 9.41
C PRO A 364 -7.94 5.08 8.55
N PHE A 365 -7.80 4.18 7.58
CA PHE A 365 -8.86 3.83 6.62
C PHE A 365 -9.32 2.39 6.79
N MET A 366 -10.60 2.11 6.55
CA MET A 366 -11.16 0.75 6.63
C MET A 366 -10.92 -0.09 5.38
N VAL A 367 -10.32 0.46 4.32
CA VAL A 367 -9.86 -0.32 3.16
C VAL A 367 -8.76 -1.29 3.62
N ALA A 368 -8.58 -2.39 2.89
CA ALA A 368 -7.47 -3.31 3.13
C ALA A 368 -6.41 -3.12 2.06
N GLU A 369 -5.17 -3.46 2.38
CA GLU A 369 -4.01 -3.32 1.50
C GLU A 369 -3.13 -4.55 1.76
N ASP A 370 -2.78 -5.28 0.70
CA ASP A 370 -2.06 -6.55 0.86
C ASP A 370 -0.57 -6.36 1.21
N PHE A 371 -0.01 -5.14 1.08
CA PHE A 371 1.33 -4.79 1.57
C PHE A 371 1.54 -5.18 3.05
N ALA A 372 0.45 -5.24 3.83
CA ALA A 372 0.45 -5.73 5.19
C ALA A 372 1.06 -7.13 5.36
N PHE A 373 0.99 -8.00 4.35
CA PHE A 373 1.65 -9.30 4.40
C PHE A 373 3.18 -9.18 4.53
N TYR A 374 3.81 -8.20 3.86
CA TYR A 374 5.23 -7.94 4.07
C TYR A 374 5.50 -7.46 5.49
N GLN A 375 4.60 -6.66 6.06
CA GLN A 375 4.74 -6.11 7.41
C GLN A 375 4.66 -7.15 8.53
N GLU A 376 4.10 -8.33 8.27
CA GLU A 376 4.12 -9.45 9.22
C GLU A 376 5.53 -9.99 9.48
N VAL A 377 6.47 -9.81 8.54
CA VAL A 377 7.82 -10.39 8.61
C VAL A 377 8.96 -9.38 8.41
N ILE A 378 8.68 -8.22 7.82
CA ILE A 378 9.67 -7.16 7.54
C ILE A 378 9.12 -5.84 8.11
N PRO A 379 9.90 -5.06 8.88
CA PRO A 379 9.51 -3.69 9.22
C PRO A 379 9.15 -2.89 7.97
N GLY A 380 7.87 -2.54 7.81
CA GLY A 380 7.39 -1.87 6.62
C GLY A 380 6.80 -0.50 6.89
N TYR A 381 6.85 0.37 5.89
CA TYR A 381 6.24 1.69 5.95
C TYR A 381 5.52 2.03 4.64
N PHE A 382 4.22 2.29 4.77
CA PHE A 382 3.32 2.60 3.68
C PHE A 382 2.83 4.05 3.80
N PHE A 383 2.75 4.76 2.69
CA PHE A 383 2.31 6.16 2.68
C PHE A 383 1.49 6.47 1.43
N THR A 384 0.83 7.61 1.44
CA THR A 384 0.06 8.09 0.30
C THR A 384 0.71 9.28 -0.36
N LEU A 385 0.55 9.40 -1.67
CA LEU A 385 1.07 10.50 -2.47
C LEU A 385 -0.06 11.16 -3.26
N GLY A 386 -0.17 12.49 -3.17
CA GLY A 386 -1.26 13.22 -3.78
C GLY A 386 -1.23 13.29 -5.31
N MET A 387 -2.42 13.15 -5.91
CA MET A 387 -2.69 13.22 -7.35
C MET A 387 -3.73 14.27 -7.73
N LYS A 388 -4.16 15.12 -6.79
CA LYS A 388 -5.22 16.08 -7.03
C LYS A 388 -4.77 17.14 -8.04
N TYR A 389 -5.55 17.31 -9.11
CA TYR A 389 -5.41 18.42 -10.04
C TYR A 389 -5.73 19.76 -9.35
N ALA A 390 -4.97 20.80 -9.68
CA ALA A 390 -5.15 22.12 -9.07
C ALA A 390 -6.44 22.83 -9.55
N SER A 391 -6.92 22.50 -10.76
CA SER A 391 -8.08 23.15 -11.37
C SER A 391 -9.38 22.80 -10.63
N PRO A 392 -10.15 23.80 -10.16
CA PRO A 392 -11.43 23.56 -9.51
C PRO A 392 -12.51 23.02 -10.46
N ASN A 393 -12.29 23.12 -11.78
CA ASN A 393 -13.24 22.66 -12.80
C ASN A 393 -13.16 21.15 -13.05
N GLU A 394 -12.17 20.47 -12.46
CA GLU A 394 -12.05 19.02 -12.59
C GLU A 394 -12.83 18.32 -11.47
N PRO A 395 -13.90 17.57 -11.80
CA PRO A 395 -14.66 16.85 -10.78
C PRO A 395 -13.77 15.81 -10.13
N PHE A 396 -13.83 15.74 -8.80
CA PHE A 396 -13.15 14.69 -8.04
C PHE A 396 -13.64 13.31 -8.48
N GLN A 397 -12.69 12.42 -8.74
CA GLN A 397 -12.95 11.02 -9.07
C GLN A 397 -12.17 10.17 -8.06
N SER A 398 -12.90 9.33 -7.31
CA SER A 398 -12.27 8.43 -6.36
C SER A 398 -11.47 7.34 -7.08
N LEU A 399 -10.59 6.69 -6.33
CA LEU A 399 -10.10 5.37 -6.73
C LEU A 399 -11.29 4.45 -7.02
N HIS A 400 -11.10 3.54 -7.97
CA HIS A 400 -12.07 2.59 -8.52
C HIS A 400 -13.20 3.25 -9.33
N SER A 401 -13.15 4.57 -9.55
CA SER A 401 -14.06 5.23 -10.48
C SER A 401 -13.67 4.92 -11.93
N PRO A 402 -14.63 4.62 -12.83
CA PRO A 402 -14.36 4.51 -14.26
C PRO A 402 -13.92 5.84 -14.90
N TYR A 403 -13.98 6.94 -14.16
CA TYR A 403 -13.55 8.28 -14.57
C TYR A 403 -12.24 8.73 -13.90
N LEU A 404 -11.54 7.86 -13.16
CA LEU A 404 -10.27 8.22 -12.53
C LEU A 404 -9.26 8.72 -13.57
N ARG A 405 -8.61 9.85 -13.29
CA ARG A 405 -7.47 10.36 -14.06
C ARG A 405 -6.28 10.48 -13.13
N ILE A 406 -5.15 9.94 -13.56
CA ILE A 406 -3.88 10.07 -12.85
C ILE A 406 -3.20 11.37 -13.26
N ASN A 407 -2.85 12.20 -12.28
CA ASN A 407 -2.07 13.39 -12.53
C ASN A 407 -0.59 13.02 -12.68
N GLU A 408 -0.10 13.06 -13.92
CA GLU A 408 1.28 12.69 -14.27
C GLU A 408 2.33 13.60 -13.59
N ASP A 409 1.97 14.83 -13.19
CA ASP A 409 2.85 15.73 -12.42
C ASP A 409 3.26 15.15 -11.05
N GLY A 410 2.53 14.14 -10.55
CA GLY A 410 2.87 13.40 -9.33
C GLY A 410 4.02 12.41 -9.48
N LEU A 411 4.34 11.96 -10.71
CA LEU A 411 5.32 10.90 -10.97
C LEU A 411 6.72 11.22 -10.41
N PRO A 412 7.29 12.43 -10.62
CA PRO A 412 8.62 12.76 -10.10
C PRO A 412 8.72 12.66 -8.58
N TYR A 413 7.64 12.99 -7.86
CA TYR A 413 7.62 12.97 -6.40
C TYR A 413 7.68 11.54 -5.86
N GLY A 414 6.95 10.61 -6.47
CA GLY A 414 6.99 9.21 -6.06
C GLY A 414 8.35 8.56 -6.34
N ALA A 415 8.92 8.83 -7.52
CA ALA A 415 10.26 8.36 -7.88
C ALA A 415 11.32 8.89 -6.90
N ALA A 416 11.28 10.19 -6.58
CA ALA A 416 12.22 10.82 -5.66
C ALA A 416 12.07 10.30 -4.22
N LEU A 417 10.84 10.12 -3.72
CA LEU A 417 10.59 9.59 -2.38
C LEU A 417 11.09 8.15 -2.25
N HIS A 418 10.77 7.28 -3.21
CA HIS A 418 11.26 5.91 -3.21
C HIS A 418 12.80 5.85 -3.17
N ALA A 419 13.47 6.58 -4.07
CA ALA A 419 14.94 6.63 -4.12
C ALA A 419 15.54 7.20 -2.83
N SER A 420 14.96 8.29 -2.30
CA SER A 420 15.45 8.97 -1.09
C SER A 420 15.27 8.12 0.16
N LEU A 421 14.12 7.42 0.30
CA LEU A 421 13.85 6.53 1.43
C LEU A 421 14.85 5.38 1.47
N ALA A 422 15.08 4.72 0.34
CA ALA A 422 16.03 3.61 0.24
C ALA A 422 17.46 4.04 0.56
N THR A 423 17.96 5.07 -0.12
CA THR A 423 19.35 5.55 0.06
C THR A 423 19.60 6.06 1.47
N SER A 424 18.72 6.91 2.00
CA SER A 424 18.86 7.45 3.35
C SER A 424 18.77 6.36 4.41
N TYR A 425 17.97 5.31 4.18
CA TYR A 425 17.88 4.18 5.10
C TYR A 425 19.18 3.37 5.14
N LEU A 426 19.78 3.10 3.97
CA LEU A 426 21.05 2.39 3.89
C LEU A 426 22.19 3.19 4.55
N ILE A 427 22.26 4.51 4.31
CA ILE A 427 23.24 5.41 4.97
C ILE A 427 23.08 5.35 6.48
N LYS A 428 21.84 5.41 6.99
CA LYS A 428 21.55 5.34 8.43
C LYS A 428 22.05 4.05 9.08
N LEU A 429 22.03 2.92 8.38
CA LEU A 429 22.53 1.64 8.91
C LEU A 429 24.06 1.55 8.98
N GLN A 430 24.80 2.51 8.39
CA GLN A 430 26.26 2.56 8.47
C GLN A 430 26.79 3.39 9.64
N GLN A 431 25.92 4.20 10.24
CA GLN A 431 26.21 5.04 11.41
C GLN A 431 25.95 4.25 12.69
#